data_AF-A0A7K3DC92-F1
#
_entry.id   AF-A0A7K3DC92-F1
#
_cell.length_a   1.000
_cell.length_b   1.000
_cell.length_c   1.000
_cell.angle_alpha   90.00
_cell.angle_beta   90.00
_cell.angle_gamma   90.00
#
_symmetry.space_group_name_H-M   'P 1'
#
loop_
_entity.id
_entity.type
_entity.pdbx_description
1 polymer ?
#
loop_
_entity_poly.entity_id
_entity_poly.type
_entity_poly.pdbx_seq_one_letter_code
_entity_poly.pdbx_strand_id
1 'polypeptide(L)' 'MHVCLDTPVGARLCTPDGQEIATPVTLRHSSADPDTVRLAFPPHVTLDGRAA' A
#
# COMPACT_ATOMS: atom_id res chain seq x y z
N MET A 1 -0.86 -16.76 20.82
CA MET A 1 -1.20 -16.92 19.38
C MET A 1 -0.77 -15.66 18.67
N HIS A 2 -0.11 -15.77 17.52
CA HIS A 2 0.33 -14.62 16.72
C HIS A 2 -0.46 -14.62 15.41
N VAL A 3 -1.14 -13.53 15.10
CA VAL A 3 -1.97 -13.40 13.91
C VAL A 3 -1.33 -12.38 12.98
N CYS A 4 -1.16 -12.76 11.72
CA CYS A 4 -0.78 -11.86 10.64
C CYS A 4 -1.87 -11.90 9.58
N LEU A 5 -2.28 -10.73 9.11
CA LEU A 5 -3.24 -10.58 8.02
C LEU A 5 -2.60 -9.77 6.91
N ASP A 6 -2.60 -10.34 5.70
CA ASP A 6 -2.24 -9.66 4.47
C ASP A 6 -3.50 -9.59 3.61
N THR A 7 -4.02 -8.39 3.37
CA THR A 7 -5.28 -8.16 2.64
C THR A 7 -5.02 -7.28 1.41
N PRO A 8 -5.15 -7.82 0.20
CA PRO A 8 -5.04 -7.02 -1.02
C PRO A 8 -6.27 -6.13 -1.16
N VAL A 9 -6.03 -4.85 -1.43
CA VAL A 9 -7.07 -3.83 -1.63
C VAL A 9 -6.77 -3.02 -2.89
N GLY A 10 -7.83 -2.59 -3.58
CA GLY A 10 -7.70 -1.65 -4.69
C GLY A 10 -7.47 -0.23 -4.17
N ALA A 11 -6.49 0.47 -4.72
CA ALA A 11 -6.26 1.90 -4.49
C ALA A 11 -6.01 2.63 -5.81
N ARG A 12 -6.00 3.96 -5.76
CA ARG A 12 -5.66 4.83 -6.90
C ARG A 12 -4.58 5.81 -6.45
N LEU A 13 -3.50 5.90 -7.23
CA LEU A 13 -2.46 6.90 -7.05
C LEU A 13 -2.88 8.16 -7.81
N CYS A 14 -3.13 9.25 -7.07
CA CYS A 14 -3.47 10.54 -7.64
C CYS A 14 -2.19 11.34 -7.90
N THR A 15 -1.92 11.67 -9.16
CA THR A 15 -0.75 12.45 -9.56
C THR A 15 -1.10 13.95 -9.70
N PRO A 16 -0.10 14.87 -9.67
CA PRO A 16 -0.36 16.32 -9.68
C PRO A 16 -1.06 16.85 -10.94
N ASP A 17 -0.94 16.15 -12.06
CA ASP A 17 -1.62 16.41 -13.33
C ASP A 17 -3.06 15.90 -13.36
N GLY A 18 -3.56 15.35 -12.24
CA GLY A 18 -4.94 14.87 -12.10
C GLY A 18 -5.16 13.47 -12.70
N GLN A 19 -4.09 12.78 -13.13
CA GLN A 19 -4.18 11.39 -13.52
C GLN A 19 -4.34 10.50 -12.27
N GLU A 20 -5.13 9.43 -12.43
CA GLU A 20 -5.36 8.47 -11.37
C GLU A 20 -4.99 7.07 -11.85
N ILE A 21 -3.93 6.51 -11.26
CA ILE A 21 -3.36 5.23 -11.67
C ILE A 21 -3.82 4.13 -10.72
N ALA A 22 -4.49 3.10 -11.26
CA ALA A 22 -4.90 1.94 -10.46
C ALA A 22 -3.66 1.28 -9.84
N THR A 23 -3.63 1.25 -8.51
CA THR A 23 -2.49 0.77 -7.73
C THR A 23 -2.99 -0.23 -6.71
N PRO A 24 -2.73 -1.54 -6.88
CA PRO A 24 -3.06 -2.52 -5.86
C PRO A 24 -2.16 -2.33 -4.65
N VAL A 25 -2.73 -2.21 -3.45
CA VAL A 25 -1.98 -2.08 -2.18
C VAL A 25 -2.31 -3.27 -1.31
N THR A 26 -1.36 -3.74 -0.51
CA THR A 26 -1.63 -4.78 0.50
C THR A 26 -1.63 -4.16 1.89
N LEU A 27 -2.74 -4.30 2.62
CA LEU A 27 -2.82 -3.96 4.03
C LEU A 27 -2.24 -5.12 4.84
N ARG A 28 -1.29 -4.81 5.72
CA ARG A 28 -0.59 -5.78 6.55
C ARG A 28 -0.78 -5.42 8.01
N HIS A 29 -1.40 -6.32 8.77
CA HIS A 29 -1.60 -6.18 10.21
C HIS A 29 -0.95 -7.35 10.93
N SER A 30 -0.38 -7.08 12.11
CA SER A 30 0.21 -8.11 12.97
C SER A 30 -0.23 -7.91 14.41
N SER A 31 -0.67 -8.97 15.07
CA SER A 31 -1.05 -8.92 16.48
C SER A 31 0.12 -8.61 17.42
N ALA A 32 1.37 -8.67 16.95
CA ALA A 32 2.53 -8.18 17.71
C ALA A 32 2.64 -6.65 17.74
N ASP A 33 1.90 -5.97 16.85
CA ASP A 33 1.87 -4.52 16.69
C ASP A 33 0.43 -4.11 16.33
N PRO A 34 -0.51 -4.28 17.27
CA PRO A 34 -1.96 -4.27 16.99
C PRO A 34 -2.50 -2.90 16.60
N ASP A 35 -1.81 -1.83 17.02
CA ASP A 35 -2.21 -0.45 16.73
C ASP A 35 -1.67 0.04 15.38
N THR A 36 -0.98 -0.84 14.64
CA THR A 36 -0.33 -0.50 13.37
C THR A 36 -0.92 -1.29 12.21
N VAL A 37 -1.31 -0.56 11.16
CA VAL A 37 -1.59 -1.13 9.83
C VAL A 37 -0.53 -0.63 8.86
N ARG A 38 0.22 -1.55 8.27
CA ARG A 38 1.23 -1.24 7.25
C ARG A 38 0.61 -1.33 5.86
N LEU A 39 0.87 -0.33 5.02
CA LEU A 39 0.50 -0.35 3.61
C LEU A 39 1.73 -0.76 2.79
N ALA A 40 1.63 -1.87 2.07
CA ALA A 40 2.67 -2.31 1.14
C ALA A 40 2.27 -1.93 -0.28
N PHE A 41 3.02 -0.99 -0.86
CA PHE A 41 2.85 -0.56 -2.24
C PHE A 41 3.65 -1.46 -3.20
N PRO A 42 3.22 -1.58 -4.46
CA PRO A 42 3.99 -2.26 -5.50
C PRO A 42 5.33 -1.57 -5.77
N PRO A 43 6.33 -2.29 -6.30
CA PRO A 43 7.69 -1.75 -6.50
C PRO A 43 7.77 -0.61 -7.52
N HIS A 44 6.79 -0.49 -8.43
CA HIS A 44 6.73 0.61 -9.39
C HIS A 44 6.16 1.91 -8.80
N VAL A 45 5.64 1.87 -7.56
CA VAL A 45 5.18 3.06 -6.85
C VAL A 45 6.30 3.55 -5.96
N THR A 46 6.86 4.68 -6.36
CA THR A 46 7.99 5.32 -5.69
C THR A 46 7.56 6.68 -5.16
N LEU A 47 8.23 7.12 -4.09
CA LEU A 47 7.95 8.43 -3.48
C LEU A 47 8.61 9.58 -4.24
N ASP A 48 9.67 9.30 -5.00
CA ASP A 48 10.47 10.32 -5.69
C ASP A 48 9.84 10.83 -6.99
N GLY A 49 8.63 10.36 -7.30
CA GLY A 49 7.86 10.77 -8.49
C GLY A 49 8.46 10.25 -9.80
N ARG A 50 9.43 9.34 -9.74
CA ARG A 50 10.00 8.68 -10.92
C ARG A 50 9.42 7.29 -11.03
N ALA A 51 8.70 7.01 -12.12
CA ALA A 51 8.36 5.63 -12.45
C ALA A 51 9.64 4.78 -12.47
N ALA A 52 9.62 3.65 -11.76
CA ALA A 52 10.73 2.69 -11.75
C ALA A 52 10.95 2.06 -13.14
#